data_AF-A0A7W8KI30-F1
#
_entry.id   AF-A0A7W8KI30-F1
#
_cell.length_a   1.000
_cell.length_b   1.000
_cell.length_c   1.000
_cell.angle_alpha   90.00
_cell.angle_beta   90.00
_cell.angle_gamma   90.00
#
_symmetry.space_group_name_H-M   'P 1'
#
loop_
_entity.id
_entity.type
_entity.pdbx_description
1 polymer ?
#
loop_
_entity_poly.entity_id
_entity_poly.type
_entity_poly.pdbx_seq_one_letter_code
_entity_poly.pdbx_strand_id
1 'polypeptide(L)'
;MAGRGSDVDIFLSVRSSSTLSDIYEAAYSFAASRNWQPKRQNVSIGVIHSGYDIDLVPGRIIPGYQNFHNLHVRKTGTWQQTNVSQHVRIVSQSGRLDEIRLLKIWRNLHGLDFTSFFLELFALEALSGRSYNNLADNFWYLLGEIEARITSTVIIDPANSNNRISDSMTPAEKVRVRDQARASRGLQSWNQVVW
;
A
#
# COMPACT_ATOMS: atom_id res chain seq x y z
N MET A 1 -0.10 -6.88 -18.59
CA MET A 1 1.15 -6.93 -17.82
C MET A 1 0.83 -6.46 -16.42
N ALA A 2 1.00 -7.31 -15.41
CA ALA A 2 0.86 -6.90 -14.02
C ALA A 2 1.88 -5.79 -13.73
N GLY A 3 1.46 -4.72 -13.05
CA GLY A 3 2.38 -3.66 -12.67
C GLY A 3 3.39 -4.23 -11.68
N ARG A 4 4.67 -4.22 -12.03
CA ARG A 4 5.73 -4.36 -11.01
C ARG A 4 5.52 -3.19 -10.05
N GLY A 5 5.25 -3.47 -8.78
CA GLY A 5 5.22 -2.44 -7.74
C GLY A 5 6.60 -1.82 -7.57
N SER A 6 6.66 -0.60 -7.04
CA SER A 6 7.93 0.03 -6.65
C SER A 6 8.69 -0.87 -5.66
N ASP A 7 10.01 -0.88 -5.78
CA ASP A 7 10.90 -1.49 -4.79
C ASP A 7 10.98 -0.61 -3.52
N VAL A 8 10.90 0.71 -3.71
CA VAL A 8 11.00 1.70 -2.63
C VAL A 8 10.07 2.88 -2.89
N ASP A 9 9.32 3.28 -1.86
CA ASP A 9 8.58 4.53 -1.84
C ASP A 9 9.36 5.58 -1.02
N ILE A 10 9.67 6.72 -1.64
CA ILE A 10 10.32 7.87 -0.98
C ILE A 10 9.34 9.02 -0.88
N PHE A 11 8.90 9.30 0.34
CA PHE A 11 8.05 10.45 0.61
C PHE A 11 8.85 11.74 0.68
N LEU A 12 8.50 12.72 -0.16
CA LEU A 12 9.13 14.03 -0.18
C LEU A 12 8.24 15.02 0.59
N SER A 13 8.59 15.28 1.85
CA SER A 13 7.92 16.31 2.65
C SER A 13 8.42 17.70 2.24
N VAL A 14 7.55 18.48 1.61
CA VAL A 14 7.87 19.80 1.07
C VAL A 14 7.17 20.89 1.86
N ARG A 15 7.92 21.88 2.32
CA ARG A 15 7.39 23.15 2.85
C ARG A 15 7.47 24.20 1.75
N SER A 16 6.32 24.59 1.18
CA SER A 16 6.22 25.56 0.09
C SER A 16 4.86 26.24 0.06
N SER A 17 4.77 27.44 -0.50
CA SER A 17 3.51 28.12 -0.85
C SER A 17 2.99 27.77 -2.24
N SER A 18 3.78 27.07 -3.07
CA SER A 18 3.40 26.62 -4.42
C SER A 18 2.15 25.73 -4.40
N THR A 19 1.48 25.62 -5.55
CA THR A 19 0.35 24.70 -5.69
C THR A 19 0.82 23.25 -5.59
N LEU A 20 -0.09 22.33 -5.25
CA LEU A 20 0.24 20.90 -5.18
C LEU A 20 0.66 20.34 -6.53
N SER A 21 0.05 20.83 -7.61
CA SER A 21 0.45 20.48 -8.98
C SER A 21 1.86 20.95 -9.29
N ASP A 22 2.24 22.17 -8.88
CA ASP A 22 3.60 22.68 -9.11
C ASP A 22 4.64 21.86 -8.33
N ILE A 23 4.33 21.46 -7.09
CA ILE A 23 5.22 20.61 -6.29
C ILE A 23 5.40 19.24 -6.96
N TYR A 24 4.31 18.66 -7.46
CA TYR A 24 4.34 17.40 -8.21
C TYR A 24 5.18 17.50 -9.48
N GLU A 25 4.97 18.54 -10.29
CA GLU A 25 5.71 18.77 -11.54
C GLU A 25 7.16 19.18 -11.29
N ALA A 26 7.46 19.84 -10.17
CA ALA A 26 8.82 20.11 -9.73
C ALA A 26 9.59 18.82 -9.40
N ALA A 27 8.94 17.85 -8.73
CA ALA A 27 9.54 16.54 -8.48
C ALA A 27 9.81 15.78 -9.79
N TYR A 28 8.89 15.84 -10.76
CA TYR A 28 9.09 15.28 -12.10
C TYR A 28 10.29 15.93 -12.81
N SER A 29 10.33 17.26 -12.84
CA SER A 29 11.38 18.02 -13.51
C SER A 29 12.75 17.78 -12.86
N PHE A 30 12.80 17.68 -11.53
CA PHE A 30 13.99 17.28 -10.80
C PHE A 30 14.48 15.90 -11.25
N ALA A 31 13.62 14.87 -11.22
CA ALA A 31 14.01 13.52 -11.66
C ALA A 31 14.45 13.48 -13.14
N ALA A 32 13.81 14.26 -14.01
CA ALA A 32 14.17 14.39 -15.42
C ALA A 32 15.58 14.99 -15.58
N SER A 33 15.89 16.06 -14.83
CA SER A 33 17.21 16.70 -14.83
C SER A 33 18.34 15.76 -14.37
N ARG A 34 17.99 14.69 -13.64
CA ARG A 34 18.92 13.65 -13.18
C ARG A 34 19.01 12.44 -14.11
N ASN A 35 18.29 12.45 -15.24
CA ASN A 35 18.18 11.34 -16.19
C ASN A 35 17.61 10.05 -15.56
N TRP A 36 16.72 10.15 -14.57
CA TRP A 36 16.09 8.98 -13.93
C TRP A 36 14.85 8.45 -14.67
N GLN A 37 14.66 8.87 -15.93
CA GLN A 37 13.56 8.46 -16.81
C GLN A 37 12.17 8.54 -16.13
N PRO A 38 11.77 9.70 -15.59
CA PRO A 38 10.61 9.79 -14.74
C PRO A 38 9.29 9.50 -15.48
N LYS A 39 8.38 8.83 -14.79
CA LYS A 39 7.02 8.53 -15.22
C LYS A 39 6.02 9.13 -14.23
N ARG A 40 5.12 9.97 -14.74
CA ARG A 40 4.01 10.51 -13.95
C ARG A 40 3.04 9.39 -13.56
N GLN A 41 2.79 9.21 -12.27
CA GLN A 41 1.73 8.35 -11.75
C GLN A 41 0.61 9.21 -11.13
N ASN A 42 -0.36 8.60 -10.43
CA ASN A 42 -1.50 9.37 -9.91
C ASN A 42 -1.10 10.34 -8.79
N VAL A 43 -0.25 9.89 -7.85
CA VAL A 43 0.16 10.67 -6.67
C VAL A 43 1.69 10.69 -6.48
N SER A 44 2.42 10.03 -7.37
CA SER A 44 3.88 9.85 -7.31
C SER A 44 4.52 10.05 -8.68
N ILE A 45 5.84 10.16 -8.69
CA ILE A 45 6.71 10.10 -9.86
C ILE A 45 7.53 8.81 -9.75
N GLY A 46 7.24 7.85 -10.63
CA GLY A 46 8.03 6.64 -10.74
C GLY A 46 9.34 6.94 -11.46
N VAL A 47 10.45 6.44 -10.94
CA VAL A 47 11.79 6.62 -11.50
C VAL A 47 12.55 5.31 -11.44
N ILE A 48 13.52 5.14 -12.34
CA ILE A 48 14.47 4.03 -12.27
C ILE A 48 15.81 4.61 -11.85
N HIS A 49 16.34 4.15 -10.72
CA HIS A 49 17.63 4.59 -10.21
C HIS A 49 18.44 3.41 -9.69
N SER A 50 19.66 3.23 -10.21
CA SER A 50 20.56 2.12 -9.83
C SER A 50 19.94 0.72 -9.92
N GLY A 51 19.05 0.51 -10.90
CA GLY A 51 18.35 -0.76 -11.12
C GLY A 51 17.11 -0.99 -10.26
N TYR A 52 16.74 -0.03 -9.40
CA TYR A 52 15.53 -0.08 -8.58
C TYR A 52 14.41 0.78 -9.17
N ASP A 53 13.19 0.26 -9.09
CA ASP A 53 11.95 1.00 -9.35
C ASP A 53 11.57 1.79 -8.09
N ILE A 54 11.65 3.12 -8.14
CA ILE A 54 11.41 4.00 -6.98
C ILE A 54 10.22 4.91 -7.24
N ASP A 55 9.31 5.03 -6.28
CA ASP A 55 8.23 6.02 -6.33
C ASP A 55 8.55 7.22 -5.44
N LEU A 56 8.71 8.39 -6.06
CA LEU A 56 8.82 9.66 -5.36
C LEU A 56 7.43 10.21 -5.10
N VAL A 57 7.03 10.36 -3.82
CA VAL A 57 5.69 10.83 -3.43
C VAL A 57 5.80 12.26 -2.87
N PRO A 58 5.60 13.29 -3.70
CA PRO A 58 5.65 14.68 -3.24
C PRO A 58 4.40 15.05 -2.43
N GLY A 59 4.62 15.54 -1.21
CA GLY A 59 3.55 16.02 -0.35
C GLY A 59 3.88 17.36 0.31
N ARG A 60 2.93 18.29 0.30
CA ARG A 60 3.07 19.57 0.98
C ARG A 60 2.64 19.44 2.43
N ILE A 61 3.54 19.74 3.36
CA ILE A 61 3.23 19.72 4.79
C ILE A 61 2.15 20.75 5.13
N ILE A 62 1.20 20.38 5.99
CA ILE A 62 0.15 21.28 6.48
C ILE A 62 0.69 22.02 7.72
N PRO A 63 0.85 23.35 7.69
CA PRO A 63 1.33 24.11 8.84
C PRO A 63 0.43 23.91 10.06
N GLY A 64 1.02 23.65 11.23
CA GLY A 64 0.28 23.44 12.48
C GLY A 64 -0.29 22.04 12.68
N TYR A 65 -0.28 21.17 11.66
CA TYR A 65 -0.79 19.80 11.75
C TYR A 65 0.38 18.81 11.59
N GLN A 66 0.88 18.27 12.70
CA GLN A 66 2.08 17.43 12.69
C GLN A 66 1.93 16.23 11.75
N ASN A 67 2.88 16.09 10.83
CA ASN A 67 3.00 14.99 9.87
C ASN A 67 1.86 14.86 8.83
N PHE A 68 0.90 15.76 8.83
CA PHE A 68 -0.13 15.79 7.78
C PHE A 68 0.38 16.51 6.54
N HIS A 69 0.05 15.92 5.39
CA HIS A 69 0.46 16.42 4.09
C HIS A 69 -0.72 16.39 3.11
N ASN A 70 -0.73 17.32 2.17
CA ASN A 70 -1.59 17.27 1.00
C ASN A 70 -0.79 16.79 -0.21
N LEU A 71 -1.34 15.83 -0.95
CA LEU A 71 -0.80 15.31 -2.20
C LEU A 71 -1.63 15.80 -3.38
N HIS A 72 -1.00 15.99 -4.53
CA HIS A 72 -1.72 16.19 -5.78
C HIS A 72 -2.25 14.84 -6.30
N VAL A 73 -3.49 14.83 -6.80
CA VAL A 73 -4.10 13.67 -7.47
C VAL A 73 -4.23 13.97 -8.95
N ARG A 74 -3.27 13.49 -9.75
CA ARG A 74 -3.14 13.83 -11.17
C ARG A 74 -4.37 13.47 -12.00
N LYS A 75 -4.98 12.30 -11.74
CA LYS A 75 -6.13 11.84 -12.54
C LYS A 75 -7.36 12.75 -12.41
N THR A 76 -7.54 13.40 -11.27
CA THR A 76 -8.69 14.25 -10.97
C THR A 76 -8.34 15.75 -10.96
N GLY A 77 -7.05 16.09 -10.94
CA GLY A 77 -6.60 17.47 -10.74
C GLY A 77 -6.84 18.01 -9.32
N THR A 78 -7.22 17.15 -8.38
CA THR A 78 -7.56 17.55 -6.99
C THR A 78 -6.40 17.26 -6.03
N TRP A 79 -6.72 17.16 -4.74
CA TRP A 79 -5.79 16.81 -3.69
C TRP A 79 -6.37 15.78 -2.73
N GLN A 80 -5.49 15.09 -2.02
CA GLN A 80 -5.86 14.24 -0.89
C GLN A 80 -4.92 14.47 0.29
N GLN A 81 -5.46 14.41 1.50
CA GLN A 81 -4.67 14.47 2.73
C GLN A 81 -4.14 13.08 3.10
N THR A 82 -2.92 13.02 3.62
CA THR A 82 -2.30 11.80 4.16
C THR A 82 -1.46 12.09 5.41
N ASN A 83 -1.16 11.04 6.18
CA ASN A 83 -0.20 11.07 7.28
C ASN A 83 0.66 9.80 7.23
N VAL A 84 1.73 9.85 6.43
CA VAL A 84 2.64 8.72 6.23
C VAL A 84 3.27 8.27 7.56
N SER A 85 3.59 9.20 8.46
CA SER A 85 4.12 8.86 9.78
C SER A 85 3.13 8.04 10.61
N GLN A 86 1.82 8.33 10.51
CA GLN A 86 0.78 7.54 11.15
C GLN A 86 0.65 6.16 10.52
N HIS A 87 0.71 6.05 9.19
CA HIS A 87 0.69 4.76 8.49
C HIS A 87 1.85 3.86 8.93
N VAL A 88 3.08 4.39 8.90
CA VAL A 88 4.27 3.68 9.38
C VAL A 88 4.12 3.28 10.84
N ARG A 89 3.63 4.17 11.71
CA ARG A 89 3.44 3.88 13.13
C ARG A 89 2.45 2.74 13.36
N ILE A 90 1.29 2.78 12.70
CA ILE A 90 0.24 1.76 12.85
C ILE A 90 0.77 0.38 12.47
N VAL A 91 1.56 0.28 11.40
CA VAL A 91 2.13 -1.00 10.96
C VAL A 91 3.32 -1.42 11.83
N SER A 92 4.30 -0.54 12.04
CA SER A 92 5.53 -0.86 12.79
C SER A 92 5.28 -1.18 14.27
N GLN A 93 4.27 -0.58 14.89
CA GLN A 93 3.93 -0.81 16.29
C GLN A 93 2.83 -1.85 16.49
N SER A 94 2.35 -2.49 15.42
CA SER A 94 1.26 -3.47 15.50
C SER A 94 1.62 -4.78 16.18
N GLY A 95 2.92 -5.14 16.24
CA GLY A 95 3.35 -6.48 16.61
C GLY A 95 2.97 -7.56 15.57
N ARG A 96 2.53 -7.18 14.36
CA ARG A 96 2.07 -8.08 13.28
C ARG A 96 2.97 -8.08 12.05
N LEU A 97 4.21 -7.62 12.19
CA LEU A 97 5.11 -7.44 11.05
C LEU A 97 5.38 -8.75 10.31
N ASP A 98 5.48 -9.88 11.02
CA ASP A 98 5.78 -11.17 10.39
C ASP A 98 4.56 -11.73 9.65
N GLU A 99 3.36 -11.64 10.21
CA GLU A 99 2.13 -11.99 9.49
C GLU A 99 1.94 -11.14 8.24
N ILE A 100 2.17 -9.82 8.34
CA ILE A 100 2.08 -8.90 7.20
C ILE A 100 3.12 -9.25 6.14
N ARG A 101 4.36 -9.55 6.53
CA ARG A 101 5.42 -9.97 5.59
C ARG A 101 5.05 -11.26 4.88
N LEU A 102 4.61 -12.29 5.62
CA LEU A 102 4.17 -13.55 5.01
C LEU A 102 3.02 -13.33 4.03
N LEU A 103 2.04 -12.48 4.38
CA LEU A 103 0.93 -12.18 3.50
C LEU A 103 1.35 -11.40 2.25
N LYS A 104 2.34 -10.51 2.34
CA LYS A 104 2.95 -9.84 1.17
C LYS A 104 3.72 -10.82 0.28
N ILE A 105 4.46 -11.76 0.87
CA ILE A 105 5.17 -12.81 0.12
C ILE A 105 4.15 -13.67 -0.62
N TRP A 106 3.12 -14.17 0.06
CA TRP A 106 2.02 -14.91 -0.55
C TRP A 106 1.39 -14.15 -1.71
N ARG A 107 1.03 -12.87 -1.51
CA ARG A 107 0.48 -12.02 -2.57
C ARG A 107 1.40 -12.00 -3.81
N ASN A 108 2.69 -11.81 -3.60
CA ASN A 108 3.67 -11.70 -4.68
C ASN A 108 3.87 -13.04 -5.41
N LEU A 109 4.01 -14.15 -4.66
CA LEU A 109 4.19 -15.49 -5.21
C LEU A 109 3.02 -15.93 -6.10
N HIS A 110 1.80 -15.52 -5.73
CA HIS A 110 0.58 -15.83 -6.49
C HIS A 110 0.19 -14.74 -7.51
N GLY A 111 1.04 -13.74 -7.74
CA GLY A 111 0.81 -12.71 -8.76
C GLY A 111 -0.45 -11.86 -8.53
N LEU A 112 -0.83 -11.64 -7.28
CA LEU A 112 -2.01 -10.87 -6.91
C LEU A 112 -1.71 -9.37 -6.91
N ASP A 113 -2.49 -8.59 -7.66
CA ASP A 113 -2.28 -7.16 -7.86
C ASP A 113 -3.20 -6.32 -6.97
N PHE A 114 -2.70 -5.92 -5.78
CA PHE A 114 -3.35 -4.96 -4.91
C PHE A 114 -2.37 -4.31 -3.92
N THR A 115 -2.75 -3.14 -3.41
CA THR A 115 -1.85 -2.27 -2.63
C THR A 115 -1.38 -2.91 -1.32
N SER A 116 -0.12 -2.69 -0.95
CA SER A 116 0.43 -3.16 0.32
C SER A 116 -0.29 -2.53 1.52
N PHE A 117 -0.74 -1.29 1.40
CA PHE A 117 -1.43 -0.61 2.49
C PHE A 117 -2.82 -1.20 2.76
N PHE A 118 -3.59 -1.60 1.73
CA PHE A 118 -4.82 -2.37 1.92
C PHE A 118 -4.55 -3.68 2.66
N LEU A 119 -3.54 -4.43 2.22
CA LEU A 119 -3.15 -5.71 2.82
C LEU A 119 -2.78 -5.56 4.30
N GLU A 120 -1.98 -4.55 4.63
CA GLU A 120 -1.56 -4.24 5.99
C GLU A 120 -2.76 -3.96 6.89
N LEU A 121 -3.62 -3.01 6.49
CA LEU A 121 -4.81 -2.66 7.28
C LEU A 121 -5.77 -3.84 7.42
N PHE A 122 -5.98 -4.61 6.35
CA PHE A 122 -6.81 -5.81 6.39
C PHE A 122 -6.28 -6.80 7.42
N ALA A 123 -4.97 -7.05 7.42
CA ALA A 123 -4.34 -7.98 8.34
C ALA A 123 -4.45 -7.52 9.80
N LEU A 124 -4.28 -6.22 10.05
CA LEU A 124 -4.44 -5.65 11.39
C LEU A 124 -5.88 -5.77 11.90
N GLU A 125 -6.87 -5.49 11.06
CA GLU A 125 -8.28 -5.65 11.39
C GLU A 125 -8.64 -7.12 11.66
N ALA A 126 -8.22 -8.03 10.77
CA ALA A 126 -8.47 -9.46 10.85
C ALA A 126 -7.84 -10.11 12.10
N LEU A 127 -6.63 -9.72 12.47
CA LEU A 127 -5.90 -10.29 13.60
C LEU A 127 -6.18 -9.60 14.93
N SER A 128 -7.14 -8.66 14.96
CA SER A 128 -7.53 -7.98 16.18
C SER A 128 -7.96 -8.99 17.26
N GLY A 129 -7.36 -8.88 18.45
CA GLY A 129 -7.64 -9.78 19.58
C GLY A 129 -6.99 -11.17 19.51
N ARG A 130 -6.29 -11.53 18.43
CA ARG A 130 -5.57 -12.82 18.34
C ARG A 130 -4.22 -12.78 19.08
N SER A 131 -3.70 -13.95 19.44
CA SER A 131 -2.35 -14.08 20.02
C SER A 131 -1.27 -13.61 19.03
N TYR A 132 -0.20 -13.01 19.55
CA TYR A 132 0.99 -12.62 18.77
C TYR A 132 1.98 -13.78 18.55
N ASN A 133 1.85 -14.87 19.30
CA ASN A 133 2.89 -15.90 19.39
C ASN A 133 2.62 -17.13 18.50
N ASN A 134 1.79 -17.02 17.47
CA ASN A 134 1.43 -18.15 16.61
C ASN A 134 1.34 -17.74 15.13
N LEU A 135 2.50 -17.46 14.53
CA LEU A 135 2.62 -16.95 13.17
C LEU A 135 1.92 -17.83 12.13
N ALA A 136 2.11 -19.15 12.18
CA ALA A 136 1.53 -20.09 11.21
C ALA A 136 0.00 -20.13 11.28
N ASP A 137 -0.56 -20.23 12.49
CA ASP A 137 -2.00 -20.22 12.71
C ASP A 137 -2.62 -18.86 12.34
N ASN A 138 -1.97 -17.74 12.69
CA ASN A 138 -2.42 -16.41 12.32
C ASN A 138 -2.42 -16.21 10.81
N PHE A 139 -1.38 -16.68 10.11
CA PHE A 139 -1.33 -16.61 8.66
C PHE A 139 -2.41 -17.49 8.01
N TRP A 140 -2.63 -18.71 8.52
CA TRP A 140 -3.73 -19.56 8.08
C TRP A 140 -5.11 -18.91 8.30
N TYR A 141 -5.29 -18.26 9.46
CA TYR A 141 -6.48 -17.49 9.80
C TYR A 141 -6.69 -16.32 8.83
N LEU A 142 -5.63 -15.56 8.50
CA LEU A 142 -5.68 -14.48 7.52
C LEU A 142 -6.18 -14.95 6.15
N LEU A 143 -5.70 -16.10 5.66
CA LEU A 143 -6.22 -16.67 4.40
C LEU A 143 -7.72 -16.99 4.51
N GLY A 144 -8.19 -17.44 5.67
CA GLY A 144 -9.61 -17.69 5.92
C GLY A 144 -10.45 -16.42 5.93
N GLU A 145 -9.94 -15.36 6.56
CA GLU A 145 -10.58 -14.04 6.56
C GLU A 145 -10.65 -13.44 5.15
N ILE A 146 -9.58 -13.59 4.36
CA ILE A 146 -9.58 -13.16 2.97
C ILE A 146 -10.66 -13.90 2.18
N GLU A 147 -10.72 -15.23 2.29
CA GLU A 147 -11.74 -16.04 1.64
C GLU A 147 -13.17 -15.61 2.06
N ALA A 148 -13.37 -15.36 3.35
CA ALA A 148 -14.69 -15.10 3.91
C ALA A 148 -15.23 -13.70 3.56
N ARG A 149 -14.38 -12.66 3.57
CA ARG A 149 -14.88 -11.27 3.59
C ARG A 149 -14.13 -10.26 2.75
N ILE A 150 -13.08 -10.59 2.00
CA ILE A 150 -12.33 -9.56 1.23
C ILE A 150 -13.21 -8.81 0.22
N THR A 151 -14.24 -9.46 -0.33
CA THR A 151 -15.15 -8.85 -1.32
C THR A 151 -16.11 -7.83 -0.74
N SER A 152 -16.41 -7.92 0.56
CA SER A 152 -17.35 -7.04 1.27
C SER A 152 -16.68 -6.10 2.28
N THR A 153 -15.42 -6.35 2.65
CA THR A 153 -14.69 -5.55 3.63
C THR A 153 -14.48 -4.13 3.12
N VAL A 154 -14.78 -3.17 3.99
CA VAL A 154 -14.54 -1.74 3.79
C VAL A 154 -13.42 -1.31 4.72
N ILE A 155 -12.30 -0.88 4.15
CA ILE A 155 -11.15 -0.36 4.90
C ILE A 155 -11.05 1.14 4.65
N ILE A 156 -11.04 1.90 5.74
CA ILE A 156 -10.88 3.36 5.73
C ILE A 156 -9.47 3.71 6.18
N ASP A 157 -8.86 4.69 5.52
CA ASP A 157 -7.54 5.20 5.90
C ASP A 157 -7.59 5.80 7.31
N PRO A 158 -6.79 5.30 8.27
CA PRO A 158 -6.74 5.83 9.63
C PRO A 158 -6.31 7.31 9.71
N ALA A 159 -5.63 7.83 8.67
CA ALA A 159 -5.18 9.21 8.59
C ALA A 159 -6.15 10.13 7.83
N ASN A 160 -7.14 9.57 7.11
CA ASN A 160 -8.08 10.32 6.30
C ASN A 160 -9.38 9.54 6.11
N SER A 161 -10.41 9.85 6.91
CA SER A 161 -11.70 9.15 6.86
C SER A 161 -12.44 9.27 5.53
N ASN A 162 -12.08 10.23 4.67
CA ASN A 162 -12.63 10.37 3.33
C ASN A 162 -11.96 9.43 2.32
N ASN A 163 -10.86 8.77 2.67
CA ASN A 163 -10.11 7.87 1.81
C ASN A 163 -10.47 6.41 2.14
N ARG A 164 -11.29 5.80 1.28
CA ARG A 164 -11.64 4.38 1.37
C ARG A 164 -10.59 3.54 0.64
N ILE A 165 -9.65 2.99 1.39
CA ILE A 165 -8.54 2.16 0.86
C ILE A 165 -9.04 0.91 0.12
N SER A 166 -10.19 0.37 0.50
CA SER A 166 -10.80 -0.78 -0.18
C SER A 166 -11.26 -0.49 -1.61
N ASP A 167 -11.33 0.78 -2.03
CA ASP A 167 -11.67 1.17 -3.41
C ASP A 167 -10.43 1.16 -4.33
N SER A 168 -9.24 0.90 -3.78
CA SER A 168 -8.02 0.66 -4.56
C SER A 168 -8.02 -0.67 -5.31
N MET A 169 -9.04 -1.52 -5.08
CA MET A 169 -9.25 -2.79 -5.78
C MET A 169 -10.61 -2.81 -6.47
N THR A 170 -10.64 -3.27 -7.70
CA THR A 170 -11.86 -3.60 -8.43
C THR A 170 -12.56 -4.82 -7.83
N PRO A 171 -13.89 -4.98 -8.05
CA PRO A 171 -14.60 -6.18 -7.63
C PRO A 171 -13.99 -7.49 -8.16
N ALA A 172 -13.50 -7.48 -9.40
CA ALA A 172 -12.85 -8.63 -10.02
C ALA A 172 -11.52 -8.98 -9.34
N GLU A 173 -10.71 -7.99 -8.95
CA GLU A 173 -9.50 -8.21 -8.15
C GLU A 173 -9.81 -8.83 -6.80
N LYS A 174 -10.82 -8.32 -6.10
CA LYS A 174 -11.25 -8.91 -4.81
C LYS A 174 -11.67 -10.37 -4.95
N VAL A 175 -12.40 -10.71 -6.00
CA VAL A 175 -12.79 -12.10 -6.31
C VAL A 175 -11.57 -12.97 -6.58
N ARG A 176 -10.60 -12.50 -7.39
CA ARG A 176 -9.35 -13.25 -7.64
C ARG A 176 -8.58 -13.53 -6.36
N VAL A 177 -8.44 -12.55 -5.48
CA VAL A 177 -7.74 -12.71 -4.20
C VAL A 177 -8.47 -13.69 -3.28
N ARG A 178 -9.81 -13.61 -3.22
CA ARG A 178 -10.65 -14.58 -2.48
C ARG A 178 -10.43 -16.01 -2.96
N ASP A 179 -10.51 -16.22 -4.27
CA ASP A 179 -10.41 -17.55 -4.86
C ASP A 179 -9.00 -18.14 -4.69
N GLN A 180 -7.97 -17.30 -4.77
CA GLN A 180 -6.60 -17.72 -4.46
C GLN A 180 -6.42 -18.09 -2.98
N ALA A 181 -7.04 -17.37 -2.05
CA ALA A 181 -6.99 -17.72 -0.64
C ALA A 181 -7.69 -19.05 -0.35
N ARG A 182 -8.86 -19.29 -0.97
CA ARG A 182 -9.54 -20.59 -0.93
C ARG A 182 -8.66 -21.71 -1.48
N ALA A 183 -8.05 -21.51 -2.65
CA ALA A 183 -7.15 -22.50 -3.24
C ALA A 183 -5.97 -22.81 -2.32
N SER A 184 -5.37 -21.76 -1.72
CA SER A 184 -4.26 -21.88 -0.77
C SER A 184 -4.66 -22.69 0.47
N ARG A 185 -5.89 -22.52 0.97
CA ARG A 185 -6.42 -23.27 2.11
C ARG A 185 -6.75 -24.74 1.80
N GLY A 186 -6.87 -25.09 0.52
CA GLY A 186 -7.04 -26.47 0.08
C GLY A 186 -5.72 -27.26 -0.05
N LEU A 187 -4.57 -26.60 0.07
CA LEU A 187 -3.26 -27.23 -0.06
C LEU A 187 -2.82 -27.89 1.25
N GLN A 188 -2.03 -28.95 1.13
CA GLN A 188 -1.63 -29.80 2.27
C GLN A 188 -0.29 -29.39 2.88
N SER A 189 0.45 -28.46 2.27
CA SER A 189 1.80 -28.12 2.68
C SER A 189 2.18 -26.66 2.41
N TRP A 190 2.99 -26.08 3.31
CA TRP A 190 3.36 -24.66 3.26
C TRP A 190 4.15 -24.29 2.00
N ASN A 191 5.02 -25.18 1.50
CA ASN A 191 5.80 -24.97 0.27
C ASN A 191 4.95 -24.89 -1.00
N GLN A 192 3.63 -25.13 -0.93
CA GLN A 192 2.70 -24.88 -2.03
C GLN A 192 1.95 -23.56 -1.86
N VAL A 193 1.95 -23.01 -0.64
CA VAL A 193 1.28 -21.75 -0.28
C VAL A 193 2.27 -20.58 -0.33
N VAL A 194 3.47 -20.77 0.23
CA VAL A 194 4.59 -19.82 0.30
C VAL A 194 5.89 -20.60 0.09
N TRP A 195 6.65 -20.30 -0.97
CA TRP A 195 7.87 -21.02 -1.38
C TRP A 195 9.05 -20.07 -1.65
#